data_AF-A0A399ZZZ2-F1
#
_entry.id   AF-A0A399ZZZ2-F1
#
_cell.length_a   1.000
_cell.length_b   1.000
_cell.length_c   1.000
_cell.angle_alpha   90.00
_cell.angle_beta   90.00
_cell.angle_gamma   90.00
#
_symmetry.space_group_name_H-M   'P 1'
#
loop_
_entity.id
_entity.type
_entity.pdbx_description
1 polymer ?
#
loop_
_entity_poly.entity_id
_entity_poly.type
_entity_poly.pdbx_seq_one_letter_code
_entity_poly.pdbx_strand_id
1 'polypeptide(L)'
;MYGSDEPLLVQERIPQLRLSLPTYGVSERTLELLKALATLSRSPGTYYSGSLHADSPLAWAATDDELRFHLDALRESGFIDFETIDLDANYRARLTAKGWDHVEKGPATVLPRAFVAMSFSETMLPTWIEGLRPGIEDAGYSAHRVDSDVHVHRIDQKIVADIRTSRFVVVDVTEQKQGAYFEAGLALELVVAGPQREPHRRSHRGAHPPPAEQTRTRQTLQVQLTRRDGQHLRRRLRVIVRD
;
A
#
# COMPACT_ATOMS: atom_id res chain seq x y z
N MET A 1 25.85 5.86 -4.11
CA MET A 1 24.64 6.44 -3.50
C MET A 1 24.87 7.93 -3.39
N TYR A 2 24.18 8.74 -4.20
CA TYR A 2 24.20 10.19 -4.03
C TYR A 2 23.22 10.52 -2.89
N GLY A 3 23.75 10.80 -1.71
CA GLY A 3 22.95 11.44 -0.66
C GLY A 3 22.55 12.81 -1.18
N SER A 4 21.25 13.06 -1.27
CA SER A 4 20.76 14.43 -1.43
C SER A 4 21.29 15.26 -0.26
N ASP A 5 21.83 16.46 -0.55
CA ASP A 5 22.25 17.41 0.48
C ASP A 5 21.16 17.55 1.56
N GLU A 6 21.57 17.55 2.82
CA GLU A 6 20.66 17.73 3.95
C GLU A 6 19.87 19.05 3.75
N PRO A 7 18.53 19.01 3.80
CA PRO A 7 17.74 20.20 3.55
C PRO A 7 17.97 21.22 4.66
N LEU A 8 18.66 22.32 4.32
CA LEU A 8 18.78 23.50 5.18
C LEU A 8 17.37 24.02 5.56
N LEU A 9 17.08 24.00 6.86
CA LEU A 9 15.89 24.58 7.47
C LEU A 9 15.98 26.12 7.48
N VAL A 10 15.71 26.73 6.33
CA VAL A 10 15.58 28.18 6.17
C VAL A 10 14.13 28.56 5.89
N GLN A 11 13.71 29.72 6.39
CA GLN A 11 12.31 30.18 6.33
C GLN A 11 11.73 30.21 4.91
N GLU A 12 12.57 30.51 3.92
CA GLU A 12 12.24 30.54 2.49
C GLU A 12 11.88 29.16 1.91
N ARG A 13 12.38 28.08 2.51
CA ARG A 13 12.11 26.69 2.09
C ARG A 13 10.92 26.06 2.82
N ILE A 14 10.38 26.69 3.87
CA ILE A 14 9.23 26.16 4.62
C ILE A 14 8.01 25.86 3.72
N PRO A 15 7.63 26.71 2.74
CA PRO A 15 6.51 26.40 1.87
C PRO A 15 6.73 25.14 1.02
N GLN A 16 7.96 24.95 0.53
CA GLN A 16 8.34 23.78 -0.28
C GLN A 16 8.42 22.51 0.58
N LEU A 17 8.96 22.64 1.79
CA LEU A 17 9.00 21.54 2.77
C LEU A 17 7.58 21.10 3.13
N ARG A 18 6.65 22.03 3.40
CA ARG A 18 5.24 21.71 3.67
C ARG A 18 4.58 20.89 2.56
N LEU A 19 4.88 21.17 1.30
CA LEU A 19 4.35 20.42 0.15
C LEU A 19 4.97 19.02 0.01
N SER A 20 6.14 18.80 0.59
CA SER A 20 6.86 17.52 0.55
C SER A 20 6.57 16.60 1.74
N LEU A 21 5.92 17.12 2.79
CA LEU A 21 5.59 16.32 3.97
C LEU A 21 4.48 15.32 3.64
N PRO A 22 4.61 14.06 4.11
CA PRO A 22 3.55 13.06 3.96
C PRO A 22 2.28 13.50 4.70
N THR A 23 1.12 13.18 4.11
CA THR A 23 -0.18 13.31 4.77
C THR A 23 -0.63 11.94 5.25
N TYR A 24 -0.73 11.77 6.56
CA TYR A 24 -1.18 10.52 7.17
C TYR A 24 -2.67 10.56 7.50
N GLY A 25 -3.36 9.44 7.24
CA GLY A 25 -4.69 9.16 7.79
C GLY A 25 -4.63 8.88 9.29
N VAL A 26 -5.78 8.92 9.97
CA VAL A 26 -5.86 8.80 11.44
C VAL A 26 -5.19 7.52 11.96
N SER A 27 -5.47 6.36 11.35
CA SER A 27 -4.85 5.09 11.77
C SER A 27 -3.34 5.05 11.50
N GLU A 28 -2.87 5.71 10.44
CA GLU A 28 -1.45 5.78 10.11
C GLU A 28 -0.71 6.66 11.14
N ARG A 29 -1.30 7.79 11.55
CA ARG A 29 -0.77 8.65 12.63
C ARG A 29 -0.57 7.89 13.94
N THR A 30 -1.53 7.06 14.32
CA THR A 30 -1.41 6.18 15.49
C THR A 30 -0.20 5.25 15.40
N LEU A 31 0.08 4.71 14.21
CA LEU A 31 1.24 3.83 13.99
C LEU A 31 2.56 4.60 13.93
N GLU A 32 2.57 5.80 13.34
CA GLU A 32 3.74 6.68 13.37
C GLU A 32 4.11 7.09 14.80
N LEU A 33 3.11 7.37 15.65
CA LEU A 33 3.33 7.61 17.08
C LEU A 33 3.97 6.39 17.75
N LEU A 34 3.49 5.17 17.48
CA LEU A 34 4.08 3.95 18.04
C LEU A 34 5.56 3.80 17.66
N LYS A 35 5.91 4.07 16.40
CA LYS A 35 7.30 4.04 15.90
C LYS A 35 8.17 5.13 16.54
N ALA A 36 7.63 6.34 16.68
CA ALA A 36 8.31 7.44 17.34
C ALA A 36 8.61 7.09 18.80
N LEU A 37 7.63 6.58 19.54
CA LEU A 37 7.81 6.12 20.91
C LEU A 37 8.84 4.99 21.01
N ALA A 38 8.83 4.02 20.09
CA ALA A 38 9.85 2.96 20.03
C ALA A 38 11.27 3.52 19.85
N THR A 39 11.41 4.53 18.99
CA THR A 39 12.70 5.18 18.72
C THR A 39 13.20 5.98 19.94
N LEU A 40 12.27 6.63 20.66
CA LEU A 40 12.58 7.43 21.85
C LEU A 40 12.81 6.56 23.09
N SER A 41 12.13 5.41 23.19
CA SER A 41 12.32 4.44 24.26
C SER A 41 13.57 3.60 23.98
N ARG A 42 14.70 4.08 24.49
CA ARG A 42 16.06 3.54 24.30
C ARG A 42 16.21 2.02 24.51
N SER A 43 15.34 1.40 25.30
CA SER A 43 15.32 -0.05 25.57
C SER A 43 13.92 -0.56 25.95
N PRO A 44 13.59 -1.83 25.63
CA PRO A 44 12.38 -2.47 26.12
C PRO A 44 12.26 -2.39 27.64
N GLY A 45 11.05 -2.17 28.15
CA GLY A 45 10.80 -2.08 29.59
C GLY A 45 10.94 -0.67 30.19
N THR A 46 11.57 0.27 29.48
CA THR A 46 11.77 1.66 29.95
C THR A 46 10.59 2.56 29.58
N TYR A 47 10.22 3.45 30.49
CA TYR A 47 9.23 4.50 30.22
C TYR A 47 9.89 5.68 29.50
N TYR A 48 9.24 6.16 28.45
CA TYR A 48 9.41 7.50 27.91
C TYR A 48 8.54 8.45 28.74
N SER A 49 9.11 9.58 29.17
CA SER A 49 8.39 10.65 29.86
C SER A 49 8.28 11.84 28.92
N GLY A 50 7.06 12.31 28.72
CA GLY A 50 6.74 13.36 27.75
C GLY A 50 5.65 14.30 28.25
N SER A 51 5.30 15.27 27.42
CA SER A 51 4.22 16.23 27.67
C SER A 51 3.34 16.32 26.44
N LEU A 52 2.01 16.30 26.61
CA LEU A 52 1.10 16.37 25.48
C LEU A 52 1.35 17.63 24.62
N HIS A 53 1.66 18.75 25.28
CA HIS A 53 1.95 20.02 24.62
C HIS A 53 3.17 19.97 23.70
N ALA A 54 4.22 19.23 24.09
CA ALA A 54 5.48 19.17 23.35
C ALA A 54 5.48 18.05 22.30
N ASP A 55 4.75 16.96 22.57
CA ASP A 55 4.86 15.72 21.81
C ASP A 55 3.79 15.56 20.74
N SER A 56 2.84 16.50 20.61
CA SER A 56 1.83 16.50 19.54
C SER A 56 2.44 16.23 18.14
N PRO A 57 3.62 16.78 17.78
CA PRO A 57 4.28 16.46 16.51
C PRO A 57 4.67 14.99 16.32
N LEU A 58 4.90 14.22 17.38
CA LEU A 58 5.28 12.79 17.29
C LEU A 58 4.17 11.95 16.64
N ALA A 59 2.90 12.34 16.84
CA ALA A 59 1.73 11.70 16.25
C ALA A 59 1.25 12.40 14.98
N TRP A 60 1.96 13.43 14.48
CA TRP A 60 1.42 14.33 13.47
C TRP A 60 0.07 14.95 13.88
N ALA A 61 -0.12 15.14 15.18
CA ALA A 61 -1.34 15.69 15.75
C ALA A 61 -1.36 17.22 15.62
N ALA A 62 -2.52 17.77 15.32
CA ALA A 62 -2.77 19.21 15.28
C ALA A 62 -3.02 19.80 16.68
N THR A 63 -3.48 18.97 17.62
CA THR A 63 -3.81 19.38 19.00
C THR A 63 -3.40 18.30 20.01
N ASP A 64 -3.29 18.72 21.27
CA ASP A 64 -2.98 17.84 22.39
C ASP A 64 -4.06 16.76 22.61
N ASP A 65 -5.32 17.10 22.34
CA ASP A 65 -6.44 16.16 22.37
C ASP A 65 -6.30 15.05 21.33
N GLU A 66 -5.80 15.38 20.13
CA GLU A 66 -5.55 14.40 19.07
C GLU A 66 -4.39 13.47 19.44
N LEU A 67 -3.31 14.00 20.03
CA LEU A 67 -2.24 13.15 20.57
C LEU A 67 -2.77 12.21 21.66
N ARG A 68 -3.55 12.75 22.61
CA ARG A 68 -4.16 11.96 23.68
C ARG A 68 -5.04 10.84 23.13
N PHE A 69 -5.86 11.14 22.11
CA PHE A 69 -6.64 10.13 21.41
C PHE A 69 -5.78 8.99 20.85
N HIS A 70 -4.65 9.31 20.20
CA HIS A 70 -3.74 8.28 19.67
C HIS A 70 -3.06 7.46 20.78
N LEU A 71 -2.66 8.08 21.89
CA LEU A 71 -2.11 7.40 23.06
C LEU A 71 -3.14 6.45 23.70
N ASP A 72 -4.38 6.92 23.87
CA ASP A 72 -5.47 6.10 24.39
C ASP A 72 -5.77 4.91 23.45
N ALA A 73 -5.80 5.12 22.13
CA ALA A 73 -6.00 4.06 21.14
C ALA A 73 -4.88 3.00 21.14
N LEU A 74 -3.62 3.42 21.30
CA LEU A 74 -2.48 2.50 21.42
C LEU A 74 -2.56 1.70 22.73
N ARG A 75 -2.99 2.32 23.83
CA ARG A 75 -3.19 1.67 25.12
C ARG A 75 -4.32 0.63 25.04
N GLU A 76 -5.46 1.00 24.50
CA GLU A 76 -6.61 0.10 24.32
C GLU A 76 -6.29 -1.08 23.40
N SER A 77 -5.45 -0.86 22.40
CA SER A 77 -4.92 -1.91 21.53
C SER A 77 -3.84 -2.77 22.20
N GLY A 78 -3.40 -2.41 23.41
CA GLY A 78 -2.37 -3.12 24.18
C GLY A 78 -0.95 -2.98 23.62
N PHE A 79 -0.69 -1.99 22.77
CA PHE A 79 0.64 -1.73 22.21
C PHE A 79 1.54 -0.93 23.15
N ILE A 80 0.95 -0.09 24.00
CA ILE A 80 1.66 0.66 25.02
C ILE A 80 0.95 0.56 26.38
N ASP A 81 1.72 0.72 27.43
CA ASP A 81 1.23 1.20 28.72
C ASP A 81 1.37 2.73 28.72
N PHE A 82 0.32 3.45 29.11
CA PHE A 82 0.30 4.92 29.13
C PHE A 82 -0.52 5.44 30.30
N GLU A 83 0.03 6.44 31.00
CA GLU A 83 -0.67 7.18 32.04
C GLU A 83 -0.21 8.65 32.11
N THR A 84 -1.15 9.51 32.47
CA THR A 84 -0.89 10.92 32.79
C THR A 84 -0.36 11.01 34.22
N ILE A 85 0.70 11.79 34.41
CA ILE A 85 1.43 11.93 35.68
C ILE A 85 0.82 13.03 36.54
N ASP A 86 0.40 14.13 35.91
CA ASP A 86 -0.10 15.33 36.60
C ASP A 86 -1.15 16.09 35.77
N LEU A 87 -1.64 17.20 36.32
CA LEU A 87 -2.59 18.08 35.65
C LEU A 87 -1.94 18.94 34.55
N ASP A 88 -0.61 18.99 34.48
CA ASP A 88 0.17 19.79 33.51
C ASP A 88 0.43 19.02 32.21
N ALA A 89 -0.44 18.05 31.92
CA ALA A 89 -0.41 17.21 30.72
C ALA A 89 0.90 16.41 30.55
N ASN A 90 1.66 16.18 31.62
CA ASN A 90 2.80 15.27 31.58
C ASN A 90 2.32 13.83 31.60
N TYR A 91 3.03 12.97 30.88
CA TYR A 91 2.69 11.56 30.79
C TYR A 91 3.93 10.68 30.75
N ARG A 92 3.74 9.41 31.07
CA ARG A 92 4.71 8.36 30.75
C ARG A 92 4.07 7.29 29.89
N ALA A 93 4.82 6.83 28.91
CA ALA A 93 4.42 5.73 28.04
C ALA A 93 5.55 4.72 27.89
N ARG A 94 5.20 3.44 27.73
CA ARG A 94 6.15 2.36 27.49
C ARG A 94 5.54 1.39 26.49
N LEU A 95 6.34 0.93 25.52
CA LEU A 95 5.91 -0.14 24.64
C LEU A 95 5.78 -1.47 25.39
N THR A 96 4.67 -2.18 25.17
CA THR A 96 4.50 -3.56 25.62
C THR A 96 5.27 -4.52 24.71
N ALA A 97 5.37 -5.80 25.08
CA ALA A 97 5.92 -6.83 24.18
C ALA A 97 5.18 -6.85 22.83
N LYS A 98 3.84 -6.68 22.84
CA LYS A 98 3.03 -6.60 21.62
C LYS A 98 3.37 -5.35 20.78
N GLY A 99 3.67 -4.23 21.42
CA GLY A 99 4.11 -3.01 20.76
C GLY A 99 5.46 -3.19 20.05
N TRP A 100 6.45 -3.74 20.76
CA TRP A 100 7.76 -4.05 20.18
C TRP A 100 7.65 -5.04 19.03
N ASP A 101 6.91 -6.13 19.21
CA ASP A 101 6.62 -7.09 18.15
C ASP A 101 6.06 -6.40 16.89
N HIS A 102 5.13 -5.46 17.06
CA HIS A 102 4.53 -4.75 15.92
C HIS A 102 5.52 -3.83 15.21
N VAL A 103 6.38 -3.13 15.95
CA VAL A 103 7.38 -2.22 15.37
C VAL A 103 8.49 -3.02 14.66
N GLU A 104 8.96 -4.11 15.27
CA GLU A 104 10.04 -4.94 14.73
C GLU A 104 9.61 -5.81 13.56
N LYS A 105 8.38 -6.37 13.60
CA LYS A 105 7.81 -7.09 12.46
C LYS A 105 7.47 -6.16 11.30
N GLY A 106 7.50 -4.84 11.53
CA GLY A 106 6.98 -3.82 10.63
C GLY A 106 5.46 -3.94 10.46
N PRO A 107 4.82 -3.08 9.65
CA PRO A 107 3.48 -3.40 9.19
C PRO A 107 3.56 -4.81 8.61
N ALA A 108 2.71 -5.74 9.08
CA ALA A 108 2.50 -7.00 8.36
C ALA A 108 2.38 -6.57 6.91
N THR A 109 3.35 -6.94 6.06
CA THR A 109 3.43 -6.35 4.73
C THR A 109 2.13 -6.77 4.07
N VAL A 110 1.16 -5.84 4.00
CA VAL A 110 -0.07 -6.08 3.28
C VAL A 110 0.41 -6.05 1.85
N LEU A 111 0.79 -7.24 1.37
CA LEU A 111 1.38 -7.37 0.07
C LEU A 111 0.39 -6.72 -0.89
N PRO A 112 0.84 -5.79 -1.74
CA PRO A 112 -0.03 -5.19 -2.72
C PRO A 112 -0.82 -6.29 -3.44
N ARG A 113 -2.14 -6.14 -3.55
CA ARG A 113 -2.99 -7.19 -4.10
C ARG A 113 -2.82 -7.28 -5.62
N ALA A 114 -2.86 -8.49 -6.15
CA ALA A 114 -3.05 -8.76 -7.58
C ALA A 114 -4.36 -9.53 -7.78
N PHE A 115 -5.25 -9.00 -8.63
CA PHE A 115 -6.51 -9.65 -8.96
C PHE A 115 -6.28 -10.67 -10.07
N VAL A 116 -6.89 -11.86 -9.95
CA VAL A 116 -6.77 -12.91 -10.96
C VAL A 116 -8.17 -13.34 -11.42
N ALA A 117 -8.49 -12.97 -12.66
CA ALA A 117 -9.68 -13.37 -13.39
C ALA A 117 -9.40 -14.67 -14.15
N MET A 118 -9.92 -15.81 -13.70
CA MET A 118 -9.73 -17.11 -14.37
C MET A 118 -10.89 -18.09 -14.10
N SER A 119 -10.97 -19.17 -14.87
CA SER A 119 -11.95 -20.25 -14.64
C SER A 119 -11.68 -21.03 -13.35
N PHE A 120 -12.76 -21.48 -12.69
CA PHE A 120 -12.76 -22.35 -11.50
C PHE A 120 -12.81 -23.84 -11.81
N SER A 121 -12.81 -24.21 -13.08
CA SER A 121 -12.80 -25.62 -13.47
C SER A 121 -11.63 -26.36 -12.82
N GLU A 122 -11.84 -27.63 -12.49
CA GLU A 122 -10.81 -28.50 -11.93
C GLU A 122 -9.57 -28.57 -12.85
N THR A 123 -9.78 -28.49 -14.17
CA THR A 123 -8.74 -28.42 -15.21
C THR A 123 -7.82 -27.20 -15.09
N MET A 124 -8.27 -26.14 -14.41
CA MET A 124 -7.51 -24.90 -14.20
C MET A 124 -6.90 -24.80 -12.79
N LEU A 125 -7.24 -25.72 -11.89
CA LEU A 125 -6.71 -25.74 -10.52
C LEU A 125 -5.17 -25.86 -10.47
N PRO A 126 -4.50 -26.71 -11.27
CA PRO A 126 -3.03 -26.76 -11.29
C PRO A 126 -2.41 -25.43 -11.74
N THR A 127 -2.99 -24.78 -12.75
CA THR A 127 -2.54 -23.46 -13.24
C THR A 127 -2.59 -22.42 -12.13
N TRP A 128 -3.61 -22.47 -11.28
CA TRP A 128 -3.74 -21.59 -10.12
C TRP A 128 -2.72 -21.91 -9.02
N ILE A 129 -2.72 -23.15 -8.51
CA ILE A 129 -1.95 -23.55 -7.33
C ILE A 129 -0.45 -23.61 -7.60
N GLU A 130 -0.03 -24.10 -8.77
CA GLU A 130 1.39 -24.33 -9.09
C GLU A 130 2.00 -23.21 -9.92
N GLY A 131 1.18 -22.34 -10.53
CA GLY A 131 1.63 -21.32 -11.47
C GLY A 131 1.33 -19.90 -10.99
N LEU A 132 0.09 -19.45 -11.20
CA LEU A 132 -0.30 -18.05 -11.03
C LEU A 132 -0.15 -17.58 -9.58
N ARG A 133 -0.66 -18.33 -8.61
CA ARG A 133 -0.58 -17.95 -7.20
C ARG A 133 0.87 -17.85 -6.71
N PRO A 134 1.72 -18.88 -6.81
CA PRO A 134 3.08 -18.80 -6.29
C PRO A 134 3.92 -17.77 -7.05
N GLY A 135 3.73 -17.60 -8.37
CA GLY A 135 4.47 -16.59 -9.13
C GLY A 135 4.12 -15.15 -8.74
N ILE A 136 2.86 -14.88 -8.41
CA ILE A 136 2.42 -13.56 -7.90
C ILE A 136 2.93 -13.34 -6.47
N GLU A 137 2.85 -14.35 -5.62
CA GLU A 137 3.31 -14.28 -4.22
C GLU A 137 4.83 -14.10 -4.13
N ASP A 138 5.61 -14.81 -4.95
CA ASP A 138 7.07 -14.66 -5.07
C ASP A 138 7.49 -13.26 -5.58
N ALA A 139 6.65 -12.64 -6.42
CA ALA A 139 6.84 -11.27 -6.88
C ALA A 139 6.50 -10.21 -5.80
N GLY A 140 6.09 -10.61 -4.59
CA GLY A 140 5.79 -9.71 -3.48
C GLY A 140 4.36 -9.16 -3.48
N TYR A 141 3.41 -9.87 -4.09
CA TYR A 141 1.99 -9.47 -4.16
C TYR A 141 1.08 -10.52 -3.52
N SER A 142 -0.05 -10.11 -2.96
CA SER A 142 -1.08 -11.06 -2.52
C SER A 142 -1.94 -11.44 -3.71
N ALA A 143 -1.87 -12.70 -4.15
CA ALA A 143 -2.72 -13.22 -5.21
C ALA A 143 -4.17 -13.38 -4.73
N HIS A 144 -5.12 -12.78 -5.45
CA HIS A 144 -6.54 -12.85 -5.12
C HIS A 144 -7.37 -13.29 -6.33
N ARG A 145 -7.92 -14.49 -6.25
CA ARG A 145 -8.92 -15.02 -7.19
C ARG A 145 -10.27 -15.02 -6.48
N VAL A 146 -11.27 -14.35 -7.03
CA VAL A 146 -12.64 -14.37 -6.46
C VAL A 146 -13.22 -15.74 -6.68
N ASP A 147 -13.63 -16.49 -5.66
CA ASP A 147 -14.26 -17.80 -5.87
C ASP A 147 -15.74 -17.66 -6.25
N SER A 148 -16.26 -18.63 -7.01
CA SER A 148 -17.60 -18.60 -7.60
C SER A 148 -18.72 -19.14 -6.70
N ASP A 149 -18.44 -19.43 -5.43
CA ASP A 149 -19.42 -20.07 -4.55
C ASP A 149 -20.64 -19.16 -4.22
N VAL A 150 -21.74 -19.50 -4.90
CA VAL A 150 -23.12 -19.67 -4.39
C VAL A 150 -23.80 -18.43 -3.77
N HIS A 151 -24.70 -17.82 -4.57
CA HIS A 151 -25.89 -17.04 -4.17
C HIS A 151 -25.69 -15.76 -3.33
N VAL A 152 -24.99 -14.74 -3.85
CA VAL A 152 -25.14 -13.39 -3.29
C VAL A 152 -25.25 -12.35 -4.40
N HIS A 153 -26.34 -11.59 -4.38
CA HIS A 153 -26.65 -10.43 -5.24
C HIS A 153 -25.65 -9.24 -5.11
N ARG A 154 -24.40 -9.49 -4.66
CA ARG A 154 -23.37 -8.48 -4.36
C ARG A 154 -21.96 -8.85 -4.85
N ILE A 155 -21.80 -9.96 -5.58
CA ILE A 155 -20.48 -10.37 -6.09
C ILE A 155 -19.88 -9.29 -7.00
N ASP A 156 -20.69 -8.61 -7.81
CA ASP A 156 -20.24 -7.55 -8.73
C ASP A 156 -19.56 -6.38 -8.01
N GLN A 157 -20.13 -5.92 -6.88
CA GLN A 157 -19.55 -4.83 -6.10
C GLN A 157 -18.20 -5.22 -5.50
N LYS A 158 -18.06 -6.49 -5.09
CA LYS A 158 -16.81 -7.04 -4.58
C LYS A 158 -15.77 -7.15 -5.69
N ILE A 159 -16.14 -7.67 -6.87
CA ILE A 159 -15.26 -7.73 -8.05
C ILE A 159 -14.74 -6.34 -8.42
N VAL A 160 -15.64 -5.34 -8.47
CA VAL A 160 -15.25 -3.95 -8.74
C VAL A 160 -14.28 -3.43 -7.68
N ALA A 161 -14.58 -3.65 -6.39
CA ALA A 161 -13.70 -3.22 -5.30
C ALA A 161 -12.32 -3.91 -5.35
N ASP A 162 -12.28 -5.21 -5.64
CA ASP A 162 -11.06 -6.00 -5.70
C ASP A 162 -10.19 -5.60 -6.91
N ILE A 163 -10.79 -5.35 -8.08
CA ILE A 163 -10.09 -4.77 -9.24
C ILE A 163 -9.59 -3.36 -8.92
N ARG A 164 -10.41 -2.52 -8.26
CA ARG A 164 -10.03 -1.14 -7.89
C ARG A 164 -8.91 -1.06 -6.85
N THR A 165 -8.75 -2.06 -6.00
CA THR A 165 -7.75 -2.06 -4.92
C THR A 165 -6.49 -2.83 -5.29
N SER A 166 -6.53 -3.61 -6.37
CA SER A 166 -5.36 -4.35 -6.87
C SER A 166 -4.39 -3.45 -7.63
N ARG A 167 -3.10 -3.79 -7.57
CA ARG A 167 -2.03 -3.12 -8.32
C ARG A 167 -1.99 -3.52 -9.78
N PHE A 168 -2.31 -4.78 -10.05
CA PHE A 168 -2.49 -5.29 -11.40
C PHE A 168 -3.56 -6.37 -11.43
N VAL A 169 -4.03 -6.65 -12.64
CA VAL A 169 -5.01 -7.68 -12.92
C VAL A 169 -4.41 -8.69 -13.91
N VAL A 170 -4.48 -9.97 -13.59
CA VAL A 170 -4.16 -11.08 -14.50
C VAL A 170 -5.47 -11.68 -14.99
N VAL A 171 -5.59 -11.83 -16.30
CA VAL A 171 -6.75 -12.46 -16.94
C VAL A 171 -6.29 -13.70 -17.70
N ASP A 172 -6.80 -14.87 -17.28
CA ASP A 172 -6.68 -16.12 -18.02
C ASP A 172 -7.97 -16.37 -18.81
N VAL A 173 -7.85 -16.35 -20.14
CA VAL A 173 -8.98 -16.56 -21.06
C VAL A 173 -8.96 -17.95 -21.70
N THR A 174 -8.25 -18.91 -21.12
CA THR A 174 -8.02 -20.21 -21.76
C THR A 174 -9.31 -20.99 -22.00
N GLU A 175 -10.24 -20.97 -21.05
CA GLU A 175 -11.54 -21.63 -21.19
C GLU A 175 -12.66 -20.71 -21.69
N GLN A 176 -12.31 -19.51 -22.17
CA GLN A 176 -13.27 -18.57 -22.78
C GLN A 176 -14.48 -18.24 -21.87
N LYS A 177 -14.26 -18.16 -20.55
CA LYS A 177 -15.33 -17.85 -19.59
C LYS A 177 -15.79 -16.40 -19.73
N GLN A 178 -17.10 -16.20 -19.84
CA GLN A 178 -17.71 -14.86 -19.96
C GLN A 178 -17.34 -13.94 -18.79
N GLY A 179 -17.30 -14.48 -17.56
CA GLY A 179 -16.89 -13.72 -16.37
C GLY A 179 -15.48 -13.14 -16.48
N ALA A 180 -14.51 -13.93 -16.95
CA ALA A 180 -13.13 -13.45 -17.12
C ALA A 180 -13.02 -12.32 -18.16
N TYR A 181 -13.84 -12.36 -19.22
CA TYR A 181 -13.90 -11.26 -20.20
C TYR A 181 -14.56 -10.00 -19.64
N PHE A 182 -15.62 -10.14 -18.86
CA PHE A 182 -16.26 -9.02 -18.18
C PHE A 182 -15.28 -8.32 -17.22
N GLU A 183 -14.60 -9.09 -16.37
CA GLU A 183 -13.59 -8.59 -15.44
C GLU A 183 -12.40 -7.94 -16.17
N ALA A 184 -11.98 -8.50 -17.31
CA ALA A 184 -10.96 -7.89 -18.15
C ALA A 184 -11.38 -6.52 -18.69
N GLY A 185 -12.62 -6.40 -19.17
CA GLY A 185 -13.19 -5.13 -19.65
C GLY A 185 -13.27 -4.09 -18.54
N LEU A 186 -13.73 -4.50 -17.36
CA LEU A 186 -13.81 -3.64 -16.17
C LEU A 186 -12.42 -3.19 -15.69
N ALA A 187 -11.45 -4.11 -15.69
CA ALA A 187 -10.07 -3.80 -15.35
C ALA A 187 -9.48 -2.81 -16.35
N LEU A 188 -9.69 -3.00 -17.67
CA LEU A 188 -9.24 -2.04 -18.67
C LEU A 188 -9.79 -0.64 -18.42
N GLU A 189 -11.06 -0.51 -18.07
CA GLU A 189 -11.65 0.80 -17.74
C GLU A 189 -11.05 1.41 -16.45
N LEU A 190 -11.02 0.64 -15.35
CA LEU A 190 -10.68 1.13 -14.01
C LEU A 190 -9.17 1.21 -13.70
N VAL A 191 -8.35 0.47 -14.44
CA VAL A 191 -6.89 0.53 -14.34
C VAL A 191 -6.35 1.66 -15.22
N VAL A 192 -6.95 1.88 -16.39
CA VAL A 192 -6.55 2.96 -17.31
C VAL A 192 -7.05 4.34 -16.86
N ALA A 193 -8.19 4.42 -16.16
CA ALA A 193 -8.76 5.67 -15.65
C ALA A 193 -8.18 6.17 -14.31
N GLY A 194 -7.00 5.71 -13.89
CA GLY A 194 -6.31 6.25 -12.71
C GLY A 194 -6.10 7.78 -12.82
N PRO A 195 -5.90 8.50 -11.69
CA PRO A 195 -5.77 9.96 -11.72
C PRO A 195 -4.62 10.35 -12.66
N GLN A 196 -4.98 10.93 -13.81
CA GLN A 196 -4.04 11.55 -14.72
C GLN A 196 -3.39 12.70 -13.95
N ARG A 197 -2.14 12.53 -13.50
CA ARG A 197 -1.35 13.67 -13.04
C ARG A 197 -1.13 14.55 -14.26
N GLU A 198 -1.88 15.65 -14.36
CA GLU A 198 -1.66 16.66 -15.38
C GLU A 198 -0.17 17.05 -15.39
N PRO A 199 0.53 16.95 -16.52
CA PRO A 199 1.86 17.51 -16.61
C PRO A 199 1.71 19.03 -16.41
N HIS A 200 2.29 19.54 -15.32
CA HIS A 200 2.37 20.97 -15.07
C HIS A 200 2.83 21.68 -16.35
N ARG A 201 1.95 22.52 -16.93
CA ARG A 201 2.30 23.44 -18.01
C ARG A 201 3.41 24.36 -17.49
N ARG A 202 4.67 24.02 -17.80
CA ARG A 202 5.76 24.97 -17.70
C ARG A 202 5.54 26.02 -18.78
N SER A 203 5.30 27.25 -18.37
CA SER A 203 5.28 28.40 -19.27
C SER A 203 6.61 28.47 -20.03
N HIS A 204 6.55 28.46 -21.36
CA HIS A 204 7.71 28.57 -22.23
C HIS A 204 8.29 29.99 -22.18
N ARG A 205 9.60 30.10 -21.89
CA ARG A 205 10.50 31.00 -22.63
C ARG A 205 11.75 30.22 -23.04
N GLY A 206 11.90 30.09 -24.36
CA GLY A 206 13.10 29.80 -25.15
C GLY A 206 14.13 28.80 -24.60
N ALA A 207 14.17 27.60 -25.19
CA ALA A 207 15.39 26.96 -25.73
C ALA A 207 15.10 25.52 -26.20
N HIS A 208 15.50 25.22 -27.44
CA HIS A 208 15.65 23.92 -28.13
C HIS A 208 14.46 22.91 -28.12
N PRO A 209 14.08 22.31 -29.27
CA PRO A 209 13.16 21.18 -29.27
C PRO A 209 13.75 20.03 -28.44
N PRO A 210 12.97 19.39 -27.56
CA PRO A 210 13.41 18.20 -26.86
C PRO A 210 13.69 17.08 -27.88
N PRO A 211 14.66 16.18 -27.62
CA PRO A 211 14.82 14.98 -28.41
C PRO A 211 13.52 14.18 -28.38
N ALA A 212 13.22 13.53 -29.51
CA ALA A 212 11.97 12.82 -29.79
C ALA A 212 11.35 12.18 -28.54
N GLU A 213 10.16 12.65 -28.21
CA GLU A 213 9.29 12.15 -27.16
C GLU A 213 9.16 10.63 -27.31
N GLN A 214 9.86 9.88 -26.46
CA GLN A 214 9.66 8.44 -26.35
C GLN A 214 8.28 8.23 -25.77
N THR A 215 7.31 8.02 -26.65
CA THR A 215 5.95 7.59 -26.35
C THR A 215 5.99 6.49 -25.27
N ARG A 216 5.64 6.85 -24.03
CA ARG A 216 5.55 5.90 -22.91
C ARG A 216 4.60 4.77 -23.32
N THR A 217 5.18 3.58 -23.46
CA THR A 217 4.58 2.47 -24.20
C THR A 217 3.63 1.69 -23.30
N ARG A 218 2.38 1.53 -23.77
CA ARG A 218 1.37 0.60 -23.25
C ARG A 218 1.96 -0.82 -23.17
N GLN A 219 2.21 -1.38 -21.99
CA GLN A 219 2.67 -2.77 -21.88
C GLN A 219 1.50 -3.72 -21.65
N THR A 220 1.04 -4.37 -22.72
CA THR A 220 0.33 -5.65 -22.62
C THR A 220 1.38 -6.75 -22.72
N LEU A 221 1.73 -7.40 -21.61
CA LEU A 221 2.63 -8.55 -21.61
C LEU A 221 1.81 -9.83 -21.82
N GLN A 222 2.09 -10.56 -22.90
CA GLN A 222 1.71 -11.96 -23.02
C GLN A 222 2.78 -12.80 -22.31
N VAL A 223 2.44 -13.37 -21.16
CA VAL A 223 3.35 -14.21 -20.39
C VAL A 223 3.09 -15.67 -20.75
N GLN A 224 4.12 -16.39 -21.22
CA GLN A 224 4.10 -17.85 -21.31
C GLN A 224 4.59 -18.42 -19.98
N LEU A 225 3.71 -19.08 -19.22
CA LEU A 225 4.10 -19.79 -18.01
C LEU A 225 4.73 -21.14 -18.40
N THR A 226 5.92 -21.41 -17.87
CA THR A 226 6.60 -22.71 -18.02
C THR A 226 6.58 -23.43 -16.68
N ARG A 227 6.10 -24.68 -16.65
CA ARG A 227 6.05 -25.48 -15.42
C ARG A 227 7.46 -25.94 -15.03
N ARG A 228 7.72 -26.14 -13.73
CA ARG A 228 9.05 -26.56 -13.20
C ARG A 228 9.56 -27.92 -13.74
N ASP A 229 8.72 -28.69 -14.41
CA ASP A 229 9.01 -30.00 -15.00
C ASP A 229 9.35 -29.94 -16.51
N GLY A 230 9.45 -28.76 -17.11
CA GLY A 230 9.89 -28.58 -18.50
C GLY A 230 8.82 -28.81 -19.57
N GLN A 231 7.55 -29.05 -19.20
CA GLN A 231 6.47 -29.12 -20.18
C GLN A 231 5.87 -27.73 -20.49
N HIS A 232 5.78 -27.39 -21.77
CA HIS A 232 5.20 -26.12 -22.24
C HIS A 232 3.67 -26.20 -22.28
N LEU A 233 2.98 -25.43 -21.42
CA LEU A 233 1.56 -25.15 -21.60
C LEU A 233 1.38 -23.82 -22.35
N ARG A 234 0.88 -23.86 -23.59
CA ARG A 234 0.43 -22.65 -24.29
C ARG A 234 -0.86 -22.14 -23.65
N ARG A 235 -0.75 -21.15 -22.75
CA ARG A 235 -1.89 -20.43 -22.16
C ARG A 235 -1.97 -19.01 -22.70
N ARG A 236 -3.19 -18.47 -22.81
CA ARG A 236 -3.42 -17.07 -23.21
C ARG A 236 -3.67 -16.25 -21.96
N LEU A 237 -2.61 -15.61 -21.48
CA LEU A 237 -2.63 -14.74 -20.31
C LEU A 237 -2.48 -13.28 -20.74
N ARG A 238 -3.23 -12.40 -20.08
CA ARG A 238 -3.08 -10.95 -20.23
C ARG A 238 -2.89 -10.32 -18.85
N VAL A 239 -1.82 -9.57 -18.69
CA VAL A 239 -1.57 -8.77 -17.48
C VAL A 239 -1.90 -7.31 -17.78
N ILE A 240 -2.68 -6.68 -16.91
CA ILE A 240 -3.08 -5.27 -16.97
C ILE A 240 -2.51 -4.59 -15.72
N VAL A 241 -1.59 -3.64 -15.89
CA VAL A 241 -0.83 -2.99 -14.80
C VAL A 241 -1.28 -1.54 -14.65
N ARG A 242 -1.31 -1.03 -13.40
CA ARG A 242 -1.49 0.39 -13.09
C ARG A 242 -0.14 1.11 -13.07
N ASP A 243 -0.07 2.27 -13.72
CA ASP A 243 1.05 3.22 -13.63
C ASP A 243 1.14 3.89 -12.24
#